data_AF-A0A9D5LNW9-F1
#
_entry.id   AF-A0A9D5LNW9-F1
#
_cell.length_a   1.000
_cell.length_b   1.000
_cell.length_c   1.000
_cell.angle_alpha   90.00
_cell.angle_beta   90.00
_cell.angle_gamma   90.00
#
_symmetry.space_group_name_H-M   'P 1'
#
loop_
_entity.id
_entity.type
_entity.pdbx_description
1 polymer ?
#
loop_
_entity_poly.entity_id
_entity_poly.type
_entity_poly.pdbx_seq_one_letter_code
_entity_poly.pdbx_strand_id
1 'polypeptide(L)'
;MKLRLFISLTALGIASSALPCTSLIAAKGVAADGSVMITYAADSHTLYGDMPSTPAATHRPGAMRKVYDWDSGKFLCEIPQPAETYSTIGHINEHGLAMAESTWGGREELWDMDNGGIDYGSLIYITLERAKTAREAIQIMTDLVNEYGYASEGESFSIADPDEAWIMELIGKGPGEKGAVWVARRIPDGYISGHANNPRIHQFPLNDPETLYAPDVIDFARKKGYYEGPDSLFSFSKAYQVYDHGAVRGCDARVWSYFNMFAPEAAAPYLPWAMEGAGEPMPLWVKPEKEVDVRAMQWAMRDHFEGTPMDMTQDIGAGPFDVPYRWRPMNWEVDSVKYFHERAIATQQTGFSFVAQCNDQVPEGMKATLWFGCDDANTTVYSPVYSCMTSVPRSFEVGNGDLYTISRDAAFWAHNLVANQAYNRYSQMIPDIRRVQNEREDLAAKTHAQMMEMVKDKPLDEQRALLTWASHNLADGATQAFFALNDFLTVKFLDGNIKKQNPDGSFERSETNLPVQPEFGGYNERYFRSIVNETGDKFKEKTLK
;
A
#
# COMPACT_ATOMS: atom_id res chain seq x y z
N MET A 1 61.12 -4.17 -15.74
CA MET A 1 59.83 -4.77 -16.16
C MET A 1 58.74 -4.01 -15.43
N LYS A 2 57.80 -3.40 -16.16
CA LYS A 2 56.82 -2.42 -15.65
C LYS A 2 55.81 -3.09 -14.71
N LEU A 3 55.70 -2.58 -13.48
CA LEU A 3 54.67 -2.95 -12.52
C LEU A 3 53.37 -2.23 -12.92
N ARG A 4 52.38 -2.95 -13.45
CA ARG A 4 51.04 -2.41 -13.73
C ARG A 4 50.16 -2.69 -12.51
N LEU A 5 49.86 -1.63 -11.77
CA LEU A 5 48.87 -1.64 -10.70
C LEU A 5 47.49 -1.51 -11.35
N PHE A 6 46.68 -2.57 -11.32
CA PHE A 6 45.26 -2.51 -11.65
C PHE A 6 44.53 -1.98 -10.41
N ILE A 7 44.06 -0.73 -10.47
CA ILE A 7 43.10 -0.19 -9.51
C ILE A 7 41.73 -0.68 -9.98
N SER A 8 41.17 -1.66 -9.28
CA SER A 8 39.76 -2.01 -9.42
C SER A 8 38.95 -0.96 -8.67
N LEU A 9 38.18 -0.16 -9.40
CA LEU A 9 37.17 0.72 -8.83
C LEU A 9 36.00 -0.17 -8.40
N THR A 10 35.92 -0.51 -7.12
CA THR A 10 34.73 -1.15 -6.55
C THR A 10 33.65 -0.07 -6.46
N ALA A 11 32.72 -0.05 -7.41
CA ALA A 11 31.50 0.73 -7.27
C ALA A 11 30.66 0.06 -6.18
N LEU A 12 30.77 0.55 -4.93
CA LEU A 12 29.76 0.27 -3.92
C LEU A 12 28.48 0.95 -4.39
N GLY A 13 27.61 0.19 -5.05
CA GLY A 13 26.21 0.56 -5.18
C GLY A 13 25.60 0.51 -3.79
N ILE A 14 25.42 1.68 -3.18
CA ILE A 14 24.55 1.82 -2.01
C ILE A 14 23.14 1.51 -2.54
N ALA A 15 22.61 0.35 -2.19
CA ALA A 15 21.20 0.07 -2.40
C ALA A 15 20.43 1.04 -1.49
N SER A 16 19.79 2.07 -2.04
CA SER A 16 18.83 2.82 -1.26
C SER A 16 17.69 1.87 -0.90
N SER A 17 17.32 1.85 0.38
CA SER A 17 16.11 1.21 0.87
C SER A 17 14.92 2.03 0.37
N ALA A 18 14.51 1.83 -0.89
CA ALA A 18 13.29 2.44 -1.39
C ALA A 18 12.08 1.84 -0.63
N LEU A 19 11.33 2.69 0.07
CA LEU A 19 10.01 2.41 0.66
C LEU A 19 9.00 2.32 -0.49
N PRO A 20 8.56 1.13 -0.96
CA PRO A 20 7.89 1.03 -2.23
C PRO A 20 6.37 0.93 -2.11
N CYS A 21 5.73 1.92 -1.48
CA CYS A 21 4.29 2.02 -1.26
C CYS A 21 3.45 2.14 -2.54
N THR A 22 2.16 1.81 -2.45
CA THR A 22 1.16 1.99 -3.52
C THR A 22 -0.14 2.54 -2.94
N SER A 23 -0.74 3.54 -3.60
CA SER A 23 -2.03 4.12 -3.24
C SER A 23 -2.96 4.18 -4.46
N LEU A 24 -4.15 3.59 -4.34
CA LEU A 24 -5.21 3.57 -5.36
C LEU A 24 -6.38 4.42 -4.88
N ILE A 25 -7.08 5.08 -5.81
CA ILE A 25 -8.12 6.04 -5.48
C ILE A 25 -9.35 5.79 -6.35
N ALA A 26 -10.53 5.85 -5.74
CA ALA A 26 -11.83 5.92 -6.39
C ALA A 26 -12.58 7.14 -5.85
N ALA A 27 -12.80 8.15 -6.70
CA ALA A 27 -13.48 9.37 -6.30
C ALA A 27 -15.00 9.18 -6.17
N LYS A 28 -15.67 10.18 -5.58
CA LYS A 28 -17.13 10.20 -5.38
C LYS A 28 -17.87 9.84 -6.66
N GLY A 29 -18.89 8.99 -6.57
CA GLY A 29 -19.69 8.55 -7.72
C GLY A 29 -19.07 7.45 -8.58
N VAL A 30 -17.89 6.92 -8.21
CA VAL A 30 -17.39 5.64 -8.74
C VAL A 30 -18.11 4.47 -8.09
N ALA A 31 -18.14 4.44 -6.74
CA ALA A 31 -18.87 3.43 -5.99
C ALA A 31 -20.38 3.72 -5.98
N ALA A 32 -21.20 2.67 -6.03
CA ALA A 32 -22.65 2.79 -6.08
C ALA A 32 -23.27 3.40 -4.81
N ASP A 33 -22.60 3.25 -3.66
CA ASP A 33 -23.01 3.82 -2.37
C ASP A 33 -22.58 5.28 -2.16
N GLY A 34 -21.94 5.89 -3.17
CA GLY A 34 -21.45 7.26 -3.13
C GLY A 34 -20.13 7.44 -2.38
N SER A 35 -19.49 6.36 -1.92
CA SER A 35 -18.24 6.46 -1.19
C SER A 35 -17.09 7.04 -2.01
N VAL A 36 -16.23 7.76 -1.31
CA VAL A 36 -14.85 8.07 -1.73
C VAL A 36 -13.93 7.04 -1.11
N MET A 37 -13.02 6.46 -1.88
CA MET A 37 -12.08 5.46 -1.38
C MET A 37 -10.64 5.77 -1.75
N ILE A 38 -9.75 5.62 -0.78
CA ILE A 38 -8.29 5.62 -0.98
C ILE A 38 -7.70 4.35 -0.36
N THR A 39 -6.58 3.88 -0.90
CA THR A 39 -5.86 2.73 -0.37
C THR A 39 -4.43 3.08 -0.04
N TYR A 40 -3.78 2.19 0.70
CA TYR A 40 -2.36 2.29 1.00
C TYR A 40 -1.80 0.89 1.24
N ALA A 41 -0.63 0.61 0.67
CA ALA A 41 0.24 -0.49 1.09
C ALA A 41 1.53 0.13 1.64
N ALA A 42 1.73 -0.01 2.95
CA ALA A 42 2.91 0.49 3.66
C ALA A 42 4.04 -0.54 3.54
N ASP A 43 4.87 -0.40 2.52
CA ASP A 43 5.86 -1.42 2.18
C ASP A 43 7.24 -1.06 2.72
N SER A 44 7.75 -1.87 3.65
CA SER A 44 9.09 -1.74 4.21
C SER A 44 9.56 -3.04 4.86
N HIS A 45 10.84 -3.36 4.69
CA HIS A 45 11.46 -4.52 5.36
C HIS A 45 11.60 -4.37 6.87
N THR A 46 11.38 -3.16 7.40
CA THR A 46 11.56 -2.84 8.82
C THR A 46 10.31 -2.29 9.48
N LEU A 47 9.16 -2.31 8.79
CA LEU A 47 7.88 -1.88 9.34
C LEU A 47 7.09 -3.09 9.88
N TYR A 48 6.58 -2.95 11.09
CA TYR A 48 5.64 -3.91 11.69
C TYR A 48 4.21 -3.40 11.49
N GLY A 49 3.29 -4.30 11.14
CA GLY A 49 1.88 -3.95 10.95
C GLY A 49 1.13 -3.81 12.27
N ASP A 50 1.03 -2.58 12.77
CA ASP A 50 0.13 -2.21 13.86
C ASP A 50 -0.68 -0.95 13.50
N MET A 51 -1.63 -0.60 14.38
CA MET A 51 -2.54 0.52 14.16
C MET A 51 -2.38 1.57 15.27
N PRO A 52 -1.78 2.73 14.97
CA PRO A 52 -1.74 3.83 15.92
C PRO A 52 -3.12 4.46 16.10
N SER A 53 -3.35 5.06 17.27
CA SER A 53 -4.57 5.82 17.55
C SER A 53 -4.29 6.95 18.54
N THR A 54 -4.91 8.11 18.33
CA THR A 54 -4.84 9.25 19.24
C THR A 54 -6.24 9.65 19.68
N PRO A 55 -6.56 9.78 20.98
CA PRO A 55 -7.86 10.29 21.40
C PRO A 55 -7.99 11.79 21.14
N ALA A 56 -9.23 12.25 20.93
CA ALA A 56 -9.53 13.68 20.91
C ALA A 56 -9.11 14.33 22.23
N ALA A 57 -8.61 15.57 22.18
CA ALA A 57 -8.08 16.25 23.34
C ALA A 57 -8.31 17.76 23.30
N THR A 58 -8.51 18.33 24.48
CA THR A 58 -8.52 19.78 24.68
C THR A 58 -7.18 20.22 25.27
N HIS A 59 -6.57 21.26 24.71
CA HIS A 59 -5.25 21.74 25.13
C HIS A 59 -5.35 23.11 25.78
N ARG A 60 -4.54 23.33 26.84
CA ARG A 60 -4.43 24.64 27.48
C ARG A 60 -3.76 25.65 26.54
N PRO A 61 -4.07 26.96 26.64
CA PRO A 61 -3.37 27.99 25.88
C PRO A 61 -1.84 27.89 26.04
N GLY A 62 -1.12 27.94 24.92
CA GLY A 62 0.36 27.81 24.89
C GLY A 62 0.89 26.39 25.09
N ALA A 63 0.04 25.36 25.04
CA ALA A 63 0.51 23.98 24.98
C ALA A 63 1.31 23.73 23.69
N MET A 64 2.38 22.93 23.81
CA MET A 64 3.26 22.55 22.71
C MET A 64 3.23 21.03 22.53
N ARG A 65 3.32 20.57 21.28
CA ARG A 65 3.52 19.18 20.88
C ARG A 65 4.96 19.00 20.43
N LYS A 66 5.62 17.96 20.93
CA LYS A 66 6.89 17.49 20.38
C LYS A 66 6.63 16.70 19.11
N VAL A 67 7.43 16.97 18.07
CA VAL A 67 7.40 16.26 16.80
C VAL A 67 8.63 15.35 16.74
N TYR A 68 8.39 14.10 16.41
CA TYR A 68 9.42 13.09 16.23
C TYR A 68 9.27 12.51 14.84
N ASP A 69 10.38 12.36 14.14
CA ASP A 69 10.45 11.67 12.86
C ASP A 69 9.82 10.29 12.99
N TRP A 70 8.87 9.96 12.10
CA TRP A 70 8.06 8.75 12.22
C TRP A 70 8.91 7.47 12.10
N ASP A 71 9.86 7.44 11.17
CA ASP A 71 10.69 6.26 10.89
C ASP A 71 11.84 6.09 11.90
N SER A 72 12.55 7.17 12.23
CA SER A 72 13.75 7.11 13.07
C SER A 72 13.51 7.39 14.55
N GLY A 73 12.36 7.97 14.91
CA GLY A 73 12.07 8.45 16.26
C GLY A 73 12.94 9.65 16.70
N LYS A 74 13.68 10.28 15.77
CA LYS A 74 14.50 11.47 16.03
C LYS A 74 13.59 12.64 16.42
N PHE A 75 13.90 13.32 17.52
CA PHE A 75 13.23 14.59 17.85
C PHE A 75 13.54 15.65 16.79
N LEU A 76 12.50 16.27 16.22
CA LEU A 76 12.63 17.29 15.19
C LEU A 76 12.42 18.70 15.75
N CYS A 77 11.23 18.97 16.29
CA CYS A 77 10.89 20.30 16.82
C CYS A 77 9.73 20.26 17.84
N GLU A 78 9.31 21.43 18.30
CA GLU A 78 8.04 21.62 19.00
C GLU A 78 7.12 22.55 18.21
N ILE A 79 5.84 22.20 18.12
CA ILE A 79 4.80 23.01 17.46
C ILE A 79 3.67 23.34 18.45
N PRO A 80 2.98 24.48 18.32
CA PRO A 80 1.81 24.79 19.14
C PRO A 80 0.71 23.74 18.96
N GLN A 81 0.00 23.42 20.05
CA GLN A 81 -1.26 22.69 19.99
C GLN A 81 -2.42 23.67 19.75
N PRO A 82 -3.37 23.33 18.86
CA PRO A 82 -4.65 24.03 18.80
C PRO A 82 -5.43 23.81 20.10
N ALA A 83 -6.51 24.57 20.31
CA ALA A 83 -7.34 24.41 21.50
C ALA A 83 -7.97 23.01 21.59
N GLU A 84 -8.28 22.39 20.45
CA GLU A 84 -8.88 21.07 20.34
C GLU A 84 -8.20 20.29 19.22
N THR A 85 -7.99 18.99 19.45
CA THR A 85 -7.56 18.01 18.45
C THR A 85 -8.57 16.88 18.36
N TYR A 86 -8.71 16.31 17.16
CA TYR A 86 -9.67 15.24 16.85
C TYR A 86 -9.09 13.86 17.13
N SER A 87 -9.96 12.87 17.37
CA SER A 87 -9.51 11.49 17.52
C SER A 87 -9.15 10.88 16.16
N THR A 88 -8.08 10.09 16.16
CA THR A 88 -7.59 9.34 15.00
C THR A 88 -7.54 7.86 15.31
N ILE A 89 -7.81 7.03 14.30
CA ILE A 89 -7.60 5.59 14.34
C ILE A 89 -6.99 5.14 13.02
N GLY A 90 -5.76 4.62 13.07
CA GLY A 90 -4.93 4.44 11.89
C GLY A 90 -4.85 5.73 11.06
N HIS A 91 -5.20 5.62 9.79
CA HIS A 91 -5.10 6.68 8.80
C HIS A 91 -6.41 7.47 8.57
N ILE A 92 -7.36 7.40 9.52
CA ILE A 92 -8.62 8.13 9.49
C ILE A 92 -8.88 8.91 10.78
N ASN A 93 -9.74 9.92 10.72
CA ASN A 93 -10.23 10.64 11.90
C ASN A 93 -11.76 10.60 12.08
N GLU A 94 -12.24 11.09 13.22
CA GLU A 94 -13.68 11.10 13.57
C GLU A 94 -14.58 11.90 12.61
N HIS A 95 -14.00 12.76 11.77
CA HIS A 95 -14.74 13.57 10.80
C HIS A 95 -14.92 12.88 9.45
N GLY A 96 -14.33 11.71 9.25
CA GLY A 96 -14.39 10.98 7.98
C GLY A 96 -13.25 11.35 7.01
N LEU A 97 -12.22 12.05 7.49
CA LEU A 97 -11.01 12.32 6.71
C LEU A 97 -10.09 11.11 6.74
N ALA A 98 -9.53 10.75 5.59
CA ALA A 98 -8.55 9.69 5.39
C ALA A 98 -7.32 10.24 4.66
N MET A 99 -6.13 9.77 5.05
CA MET A 99 -4.86 10.17 4.43
C MET A 99 -3.90 8.99 4.24
N ALA A 100 -3.31 8.87 3.05
CA ALA A 100 -2.29 7.88 2.70
C ALA A 100 -1.14 8.53 1.91
N GLU A 101 -0.05 7.79 1.69
CA GLU A 101 1.12 8.31 0.95
C GLU A 101 1.76 7.31 -0.02
N SER A 102 2.70 7.81 -0.83
CA SER A 102 3.78 7.00 -1.40
C SER A 102 5.02 7.85 -1.66
N THR A 103 6.13 7.48 -1.03
CA THR A 103 7.45 8.12 -1.20
C THR A 103 8.00 7.93 -2.60
N TRP A 104 8.29 9.02 -3.32
CA TRP A 104 8.93 8.97 -4.64
C TRP A 104 10.37 9.45 -4.66
N GLY A 105 10.91 9.84 -3.49
CA GLY A 105 12.31 10.22 -3.34
C GLY A 105 12.58 11.62 -3.91
N GLY A 106 12.65 11.69 -5.23
CA GLY A 106 12.93 12.92 -5.93
C GLY A 106 14.41 13.28 -5.97
N ARG A 107 14.67 14.58 -6.00
CA ARG A 107 16.02 15.12 -6.04
C ARG A 107 16.62 15.18 -4.64
N GLU A 108 17.67 14.39 -4.39
CA GLU A 108 18.29 14.26 -3.06
C GLU A 108 18.79 15.59 -2.49
N GLU A 109 19.20 16.55 -3.33
CA GLU A 109 19.63 17.87 -2.85
C GLU A 109 18.49 18.72 -2.27
N LEU A 110 17.24 18.27 -2.40
CA LEU A 110 16.06 18.90 -1.82
C LEU A 110 15.64 18.33 -0.46
N TRP A 111 16.33 17.29 0.02
CA TRP A 111 16.04 16.65 1.30
C TRP A 111 16.71 17.44 2.43
N ASP A 112 15.92 17.93 3.40
CA ASP A 112 16.41 18.69 4.56
C ASP A 112 16.15 17.94 5.88
N MET A 113 16.71 16.73 5.99
CA MET A 113 16.54 15.80 7.13
C MET A 113 17.11 16.33 8.46
N ASP A 114 17.94 17.36 8.40
CA ASP A 114 18.64 17.91 9.57
C ASP A 114 18.04 19.21 10.08
N ASN A 115 17.38 20.01 9.23
CA ASN A 115 16.80 21.29 9.63
C ASN A 115 15.27 21.38 9.43
N GLY A 116 14.65 20.42 8.75
CA GLY A 116 13.20 20.30 8.67
C GLY A 116 12.58 19.94 10.03
N GLY A 117 11.42 20.54 10.32
CA GLY A 117 10.72 20.32 11.59
C GLY A 117 9.66 19.22 11.56
N ILE A 118 9.20 18.81 10.38
CA ILE A 118 8.09 17.87 10.21
C ILE A 118 8.40 16.90 9.06
N ASP A 119 8.40 15.60 9.36
CA ASP A 119 8.48 14.52 8.38
C ASP A 119 7.09 14.13 7.82
N TYR A 120 7.06 13.34 6.73
CA TYR A 120 5.82 12.95 6.06
C TYR A 120 4.83 12.19 6.96
N GLY A 121 5.31 11.30 7.83
CA GLY A 121 4.48 10.53 8.74
C GLY A 121 3.87 11.43 9.80
N SER A 122 4.68 12.27 10.44
CA SER A 122 4.18 13.32 11.35
C SER A 122 3.20 14.25 10.65
N LEU A 123 3.46 14.62 9.39
CA LEU A 123 2.59 15.50 8.61
C LEU A 123 1.19 14.90 8.44
N ILE A 124 1.07 13.60 8.17
CA ILE A 124 -0.21 12.89 8.09
C ILE A 124 -0.92 12.92 9.46
N TYR A 125 -0.28 12.40 10.51
CA TYR A 125 -0.96 12.21 11.80
C TYR A 125 -1.31 13.54 12.49
N ILE A 126 -0.43 14.54 12.43
CA ILE A 126 -0.73 15.89 12.95
C ILE A 126 -1.88 16.51 12.17
N THR A 127 -1.96 16.30 10.85
CA THR A 127 -3.05 16.85 10.04
C THR A 127 -4.38 16.17 10.34
N LEU A 128 -4.42 14.84 10.47
CA LEU A 128 -5.62 14.09 10.85
C LEU A 128 -6.18 14.56 12.21
N GLU A 129 -5.32 14.93 13.15
CA GLU A 129 -5.73 15.49 14.45
C GLU A 129 -6.29 16.91 14.37
N ARG A 130 -6.15 17.61 13.24
CA ARG A 130 -6.41 19.06 13.11
C ARG A 130 -7.36 19.45 11.98
N ALA A 131 -7.60 18.57 11.00
CA ALA A 131 -8.44 18.82 9.82
C ALA A 131 -9.78 18.06 9.89
N LYS A 132 -10.85 18.62 9.32
CA LYS A 132 -12.13 17.93 9.13
C LYS A 132 -12.40 17.53 7.69
N THR A 133 -11.80 18.25 6.74
CA THR A 133 -11.99 18.06 5.30
C THR A 133 -10.65 17.91 4.57
N ALA A 134 -10.67 17.39 3.34
CA ALA A 134 -9.50 17.21 2.51
C ALA A 134 -8.81 18.55 2.17
N ARG A 135 -9.58 19.61 1.94
CA ARG A 135 -9.03 20.96 1.69
C ARG A 135 -8.41 21.57 2.94
N GLU A 136 -9.05 21.42 4.11
CA GLU A 136 -8.44 21.82 5.37
C GLU A 136 -7.14 21.04 5.63
N ALA A 137 -7.10 19.75 5.28
CA ALA A 137 -5.90 18.94 5.40
C ALA A 137 -4.76 19.48 4.53
N ILE A 138 -5.00 19.77 3.24
CA ILE A 138 -4.00 20.39 2.35
C ILE A 138 -3.50 21.72 2.92
N GLN A 139 -4.39 22.57 3.43
CA GLN A 139 -4.01 23.85 4.03
C GLN A 139 -3.12 23.64 5.26
N ILE A 140 -3.51 22.76 6.18
CA ILE A 140 -2.73 22.47 7.40
C ILE A 140 -1.37 21.87 7.05
N MET A 141 -1.31 20.91 6.13
CA MET A 141 -0.05 20.30 5.71
C MET A 141 0.91 21.35 5.18
N THR A 142 0.42 22.23 4.32
CA THR A 142 1.25 23.23 3.64
C THR A 142 1.66 24.36 4.58
N ASP A 143 0.81 24.78 5.51
CA ASP A 143 1.15 25.74 6.57
C ASP A 143 2.23 25.18 7.50
N LEU A 144 2.06 23.93 7.95
CA LEU A 144 3.02 23.23 8.81
C LEU A 144 4.40 23.16 8.15
N VAL A 145 4.45 22.73 6.90
CA VAL A 145 5.71 22.63 6.15
C VAL A 145 6.32 24.01 5.89
N ASN A 146 5.52 25.04 5.59
CA ASN A 146 6.02 26.40 5.39
C ASN A 146 6.62 26.99 6.67
N GLU A 147 6.00 26.75 7.83
CA GLU A 147 6.42 27.33 9.11
C GLU A 147 7.60 26.58 9.74
N TYR A 148 7.56 25.24 9.71
CA TYR A 148 8.50 24.38 10.41
C TYR A 148 9.54 23.72 9.50
N GLY A 149 9.35 23.76 8.18
CA GLY A 149 10.21 23.05 7.22
C GLY A 149 9.83 21.57 7.10
N TYR A 150 10.31 20.95 6.02
CA TYR A 150 9.98 19.57 5.66
C TYR A 150 11.23 18.68 5.77
N ALA A 151 11.11 17.60 6.54
CA ALA A 151 12.20 16.71 6.91
C ALA A 151 12.08 15.34 6.23
N SER A 152 11.69 15.31 4.95
CA SER A 152 11.53 14.06 4.21
C SER A 152 11.83 14.23 2.73
N GLU A 153 11.87 13.10 2.05
CA GLU A 153 11.91 12.96 0.61
C GLU A 153 10.61 13.40 -0.06
N GLY A 154 10.59 13.41 -1.39
CA GLY A 154 9.40 13.70 -2.18
C GLY A 154 8.27 12.69 -1.91
N GLU A 155 7.07 13.22 -1.65
CA GLU A 155 5.89 12.44 -1.29
C GLU A 155 4.70 12.70 -2.20
N SER A 156 3.89 11.67 -2.43
CA SER A 156 2.56 11.77 -3.01
C SER A 156 1.54 11.40 -1.95
N PHE A 157 0.61 12.29 -1.61
CA PHE A 157 -0.43 12.05 -0.63
C PHE A 157 -1.78 11.83 -1.31
N SER A 158 -2.48 10.78 -0.90
CA SER A 158 -3.91 10.60 -1.13
C SER A 158 -4.67 11.18 0.04
N ILE A 159 -5.55 12.15 -0.21
CA ILE A 159 -6.32 12.83 0.83
C ILE A 159 -7.79 12.75 0.45
N ALA A 160 -8.61 12.13 1.28
CA ALA A 160 -10.03 11.92 0.99
C ALA A 160 -10.93 12.22 2.19
N ASP A 161 -12.05 12.87 1.92
CA ASP A 161 -13.17 12.97 2.85
C ASP A 161 -14.44 12.44 2.14
N PRO A 162 -15.63 12.49 2.75
CA PRO A 162 -16.86 12.00 2.11
C PRO A 162 -17.29 12.73 0.81
N ASP A 163 -16.66 13.85 0.47
CA ASP A 163 -17.01 14.69 -0.68
C ASP A 163 -15.95 14.67 -1.78
N GLU A 164 -14.67 14.67 -1.43
CA GLU A 164 -13.58 14.87 -2.37
C GLU A 164 -12.42 13.90 -2.15
N ALA A 165 -11.75 13.54 -3.25
CA ALA A 165 -10.45 12.89 -3.23
C ALA A 165 -9.42 13.78 -3.92
N TRP A 166 -8.23 13.87 -3.34
CA TRP A 166 -7.12 14.68 -3.81
C TRP A 166 -5.85 13.84 -3.91
N ILE A 167 -5.06 14.11 -4.95
CA ILE A 167 -3.64 13.74 -4.98
C ILE A 167 -2.81 15.00 -4.79
N MET A 168 -1.87 14.96 -3.84
CA MET A 168 -0.94 16.05 -3.56
C MET A 168 0.50 15.57 -3.67
N GLU A 169 1.30 16.19 -4.52
CA GLU A 169 2.73 15.91 -4.65
C GLU A 169 3.52 17.04 -4.01
N LEU A 170 4.46 16.69 -3.13
CA LEU A 170 5.21 17.63 -2.30
C LEU A 170 6.68 17.21 -2.20
N ILE A 171 7.60 18.18 -2.26
CA ILE A 171 9.01 17.98 -1.95
C ILE A 171 9.61 19.22 -1.29
N GLY A 172 10.57 19.01 -0.38
CA GLY A 172 11.30 20.09 0.29
C GLY A 172 12.03 21.04 -0.67
N LYS A 173 12.51 22.17 -0.14
CA LYS A 173 13.34 23.14 -0.89
C LYS A 173 14.85 22.93 -0.69
N GLY A 174 15.22 21.89 0.07
CA GLY A 174 16.58 21.53 0.43
C GLY A 174 17.19 22.42 1.51
N PRO A 175 18.39 22.05 1.99
CA PRO A 175 19.07 22.79 3.05
C PRO A 175 19.27 24.26 2.66
N GLY A 176 18.89 25.18 3.56
CA GLY A 176 19.08 26.62 3.41
C GLY A 176 17.88 27.39 2.87
N GLU A 177 16.79 26.72 2.47
CA GLU A 177 15.51 27.35 2.14
C GLU A 177 14.37 26.57 2.79
N LYS A 178 13.72 27.19 3.78
CA LYS A 178 12.64 26.54 4.51
C LYS A 178 11.39 26.38 3.63
N GLY A 179 10.71 25.24 3.78
CA GLY A 179 9.41 24.96 3.17
C GLY A 179 9.50 23.88 2.11
N ALA A 180 8.41 23.73 1.37
CA ALA A 180 8.29 22.77 0.27
C ALA A 180 7.63 23.42 -0.94
N VAL A 181 7.86 22.83 -2.10
CA VAL A 181 7.06 23.07 -3.31
C VAL A 181 6.11 21.90 -3.49
N TRP A 182 4.88 22.20 -3.91
CA TRP A 182 3.83 21.21 -3.99
C TRP A 182 2.76 21.58 -5.01
N VAL A 183 2.03 20.58 -5.47
CA VAL A 183 0.82 20.71 -6.29
C VAL A 183 -0.20 19.65 -5.86
N ALA A 184 -1.47 20.03 -5.75
CA ALA A 184 -2.58 19.16 -5.41
C ALA A 184 -3.70 19.30 -6.45
N ARG A 185 -4.26 18.16 -6.87
CA ARG A 185 -5.36 18.09 -7.85
C ARG A 185 -6.52 17.31 -7.25
N ARG A 186 -7.73 17.88 -7.33
CA ARG A 186 -8.96 17.15 -7.04
C ARG A 186 -9.19 16.13 -8.14
N ILE A 187 -9.46 14.89 -7.77
CA ILE A 187 -9.84 13.86 -8.71
C ILE A 187 -11.32 14.07 -9.04
N PRO A 188 -11.70 14.19 -10.33
CA PRO A 188 -13.08 14.42 -10.70
C PRO A 188 -14.00 13.27 -10.25
N ASP A 189 -15.23 13.59 -9.87
CA ASP A 189 -16.26 12.61 -9.54
C ASP A 189 -16.44 11.60 -10.68
N GLY A 190 -16.58 10.32 -10.32
CA GLY A 190 -16.73 9.21 -11.26
C GLY A 190 -15.43 8.78 -11.94
N TYR A 191 -14.26 9.20 -11.45
CA TYR A 191 -12.96 8.78 -11.94
C TYR A 191 -12.16 8.00 -10.89
N ILE A 192 -11.31 7.09 -11.38
CA ILE A 192 -10.28 6.42 -10.59
C ILE A 192 -8.90 7.03 -10.86
N SER A 193 -8.05 6.99 -9.85
CA SER A 193 -6.67 7.49 -9.89
C SER A 193 -5.77 6.57 -9.06
N GLY A 194 -4.48 6.85 -9.07
CA GLY A 194 -3.54 6.17 -8.19
C GLY A 194 -2.15 6.77 -8.32
N HIS A 195 -1.34 6.51 -7.32
CA HIS A 195 0.07 6.87 -7.32
C HIS A 195 0.87 5.80 -6.60
N ALA A 196 2.15 5.77 -6.94
CA ALA A 196 3.13 4.93 -6.28
C ALA A 196 4.41 5.76 -6.16
N ASN A 197 5.59 5.14 -6.18
CA ASN A 197 6.86 5.83 -5.92
C ASN A 197 7.36 6.72 -7.09
N ASN A 198 6.44 7.39 -7.79
CA ASN A 198 6.68 8.34 -8.86
C ASN A 198 5.57 9.41 -8.87
N PRO A 199 5.90 10.71 -8.85
CA PRO A 199 4.90 11.76 -9.03
C PRO A 199 4.33 11.71 -10.46
N ARG A 200 3.01 11.82 -10.58
CA ARG A 200 2.21 11.71 -11.81
C ARG A 200 1.54 13.02 -12.21
N ILE A 201 1.56 14.08 -11.40
CA ILE A 201 1.09 15.41 -11.80
C ILE A 201 2.11 15.99 -12.78
N HIS A 202 1.81 15.88 -14.07
CA HIS A 202 2.60 16.49 -15.13
C HIS A 202 2.24 17.98 -15.28
N GLN A 203 1.64 18.38 -16.40
CA GLN A 203 1.13 19.73 -16.59
C GLN A 203 -0.18 19.91 -15.83
N PHE A 204 -0.37 21.08 -15.22
CA PHE A 204 -1.57 21.40 -14.47
C PHE A 204 -2.05 22.84 -14.77
N PRO A 205 -3.36 23.09 -14.71
CA PRO A 205 -3.91 24.41 -14.97
C PRO A 205 -3.60 25.34 -13.80
N LEU A 206 -3.15 26.57 -14.10
CA LEU A 206 -2.81 27.58 -13.09
C LEU A 206 -4.02 28.43 -12.66
N ASN A 207 -5.14 28.30 -13.37
CA ASN A 207 -6.38 29.02 -13.09
C ASN A 207 -7.55 28.04 -13.07
N ASP A 208 -7.56 27.19 -12.05
CA ASP A 208 -8.55 26.14 -11.83
C ASP A 208 -8.76 25.98 -10.32
N PRO A 209 -10.00 26.07 -9.80
CA PRO A 209 -10.26 25.96 -8.36
C PRO A 209 -9.97 24.55 -7.80
N GLU A 210 -9.85 23.56 -8.69
CA GLU A 210 -9.53 22.17 -8.38
C GLU A 210 -8.03 21.85 -8.52
N THR A 211 -7.21 22.91 -8.59
CA THR A 211 -5.76 22.86 -8.62
C THR A 211 -5.19 23.83 -7.61
N LEU A 212 -4.60 23.29 -6.53
CA LEU A 212 -3.91 24.05 -5.49
C LEU A 212 -2.42 23.81 -5.64
N TYR A 213 -1.57 24.83 -5.45
CA TYR A 213 -0.13 24.65 -5.60
C TYR A 213 0.65 25.72 -4.84
N ALA A 214 1.91 25.43 -4.53
CA ALA A 214 2.81 26.40 -3.92
C ALA A 214 2.98 27.61 -4.85
N PRO A 215 2.81 28.86 -4.38
CA PRO A 215 2.91 30.04 -5.23
C PRO A 215 4.22 30.16 -6.01
N ASP A 216 5.30 29.60 -5.48
CA ASP A 216 6.63 29.61 -6.09
C ASP A 216 7.03 28.28 -6.75
N VAL A 217 6.10 27.35 -7.01
CA VAL A 217 6.40 26.03 -7.60
C VAL A 217 7.16 26.15 -8.93
N ILE A 218 6.79 27.06 -9.83
CA ILE A 218 7.49 27.16 -11.13
C ILE A 218 8.80 27.94 -10.97
N ASP A 219 8.79 29.03 -10.19
CA ASP A 219 9.94 29.90 -10.03
C ASP A 219 11.07 29.24 -9.24
N PHE A 220 10.74 28.39 -8.27
CA PHE A 220 11.72 27.57 -7.56
C PHE A 220 12.38 26.56 -8.51
N ALA A 221 11.61 25.90 -9.39
CA ALA A 221 12.17 25.01 -10.41
C ALA A 221 13.14 25.76 -11.35
N ARG A 222 12.80 26.98 -11.76
CA ARG A 222 13.70 27.85 -12.56
C ARG A 222 14.96 28.24 -11.79
N LYS A 223 14.81 28.66 -10.53
CA LYS A 223 15.92 29.04 -9.63
C LYS A 223 16.93 27.91 -9.49
N LYS A 224 16.46 26.66 -9.42
CA LYS A 224 17.32 25.47 -9.32
C LYS A 224 17.81 24.95 -10.69
N GLY A 225 17.33 25.51 -11.80
CA GLY A 225 17.68 25.06 -13.15
C GLY A 225 17.00 23.76 -13.58
N TYR A 226 15.93 23.34 -12.90
CA TYR A 226 15.16 22.14 -13.24
C TYR A 226 14.21 22.34 -14.41
N TYR A 227 13.87 23.60 -14.71
CA TYR A 227 12.93 23.95 -15.76
C TYR A 227 13.27 25.28 -16.42
N GLU A 228 13.21 25.32 -17.75
CA GLU A 228 13.23 26.53 -18.56
C GLU A 228 12.06 26.48 -19.55
N GLY A 229 11.38 27.60 -19.76
CA GLY A 229 10.24 27.70 -20.66
C GLY A 229 9.03 28.45 -20.07
N PRO A 230 7.93 28.56 -20.85
CA PRO A 230 6.70 29.23 -20.42
C PRO A 230 5.93 28.39 -19.39
N ASP A 231 5.29 29.04 -18.42
CA ASP A 231 4.54 28.37 -17.33
C ASP A 231 3.56 27.28 -17.83
N SER A 232 2.94 27.49 -18.99
CA SER A 232 1.99 26.55 -19.60
C SER A 232 2.57 25.18 -19.98
N LEU A 233 3.90 25.05 -20.03
CA LEU A 233 4.60 23.80 -20.34
C LEU A 233 5.28 23.19 -19.11
N PHE A 234 5.15 23.83 -17.93
CA PHE A 234 5.72 23.31 -16.70
C PHE A 234 5.11 21.96 -16.33
N SER A 235 5.95 21.00 -15.95
CA SER A 235 5.52 19.70 -15.44
C SER A 235 6.14 19.47 -14.06
N PHE A 236 5.32 19.29 -13.03
CA PHE A 236 5.81 19.07 -11.66
C PHE A 236 6.65 17.79 -11.57
N SER A 237 6.07 16.67 -12.01
CA SER A 237 6.75 15.37 -12.07
C SER A 237 8.11 15.46 -12.77
N LYS A 238 8.19 16.01 -14.00
CA LYS A 238 9.47 16.12 -14.73
C LYS A 238 10.48 17.08 -14.07
N ALA A 239 10.01 18.13 -13.42
CA ALA A 239 10.90 19.10 -12.79
C ALA A 239 11.54 18.54 -11.52
N TYR A 240 10.76 17.87 -10.67
CA TYR A 240 11.20 17.48 -9.32
C TYR A 240 11.58 16.02 -9.16
N GLN A 241 11.18 15.14 -10.08
CA GLN A 241 11.59 13.74 -10.07
C GLN A 241 12.92 13.50 -10.78
N VAL A 242 13.64 12.46 -10.35
CA VAL A 242 14.70 11.82 -11.14
C VAL A 242 14.04 10.75 -12.02
N TYR A 243 13.80 11.09 -13.29
CA TYR A 243 13.06 10.25 -14.21
C TYR A 243 13.92 9.11 -14.76
N ASP A 244 13.85 7.93 -14.15
CA ASP A 244 14.58 6.74 -14.59
C ASP A 244 13.66 5.58 -14.98
N HIS A 245 14.25 4.45 -15.40
CA HIS A 245 13.49 3.25 -15.75
C HIS A 245 12.64 2.73 -14.57
N GLY A 246 13.14 2.83 -13.34
CA GLY A 246 12.43 2.38 -12.14
C GLY A 246 11.20 3.24 -11.83
N ALA A 247 11.28 4.55 -12.06
CA ALA A 247 10.16 5.47 -11.88
C ALA A 247 8.96 5.09 -12.76
N VAL A 248 9.18 4.72 -14.02
CA VAL A 248 8.06 4.32 -14.90
C VAL A 248 7.72 2.84 -14.72
N ARG A 249 8.67 1.95 -15.00
CA ARG A 249 8.43 0.50 -15.03
C ARG A 249 8.06 -0.06 -13.65
N GLY A 250 8.64 0.50 -12.58
CA GLY A 250 8.38 0.06 -11.21
C GLY A 250 7.22 0.77 -10.52
N CYS A 251 6.72 1.90 -11.03
CA CYS A 251 5.70 2.70 -10.34
C CYS A 251 4.46 2.92 -11.21
N ASP A 252 4.60 3.59 -12.34
CA ASP A 252 3.46 3.83 -13.25
C ASP A 252 2.84 2.54 -13.77
N ALA A 253 3.63 1.47 -13.93
CA ALA A 253 3.11 0.15 -14.27
C ALA A 253 2.04 -0.35 -13.28
N ARG A 254 2.25 -0.17 -11.96
CA ARG A 254 1.28 -0.57 -10.93
C ARG A 254 -0.04 0.15 -11.09
N VAL A 255 0.01 1.46 -11.31
CA VAL A 255 -1.19 2.28 -11.55
C VAL A 255 -1.84 1.91 -12.89
N TRP A 256 -1.04 1.60 -13.92
CA TRP A 256 -1.55 1.11 -15.19
C TRP A 256 -2.30 -0.21 -15.02
N SER A 257 -1.82 -1.13 -14.18
CA SER A 257 -2.51 -2.40 -13.89
C SER A 257 -3.89 -2.17 -13.28
N TYR A 258 -3.97 -1.26 -12.31
CA TYR A 258 -5.25 -0.83 -11.72
C TYR A 258 -6.19 -0.21 -12.78
N PHE A 259 -5.68 0.68 -13.63
CA PHE A 259 -6.47 1.23 -14.74
C PHE A 259 -6.91 0.14 -15.72
N ASN A 260 -6.05 -0.81 -16.05
CA ASN A 260 -6.39 -1.92 -16.95
C ASN A 260 -7.47 -2.84 -16.35
N MET A 261 -7.49 -3.01 -15.03
CA MET A 261 -8.51 -3.81 -14.33
C MET A 261 -9.92 -3.23 -14.52
N PHE A 262 -10.06 -1.90 -14.43
CA PHE A 262 -11.38 -1.23 -14.37
C PHE A 262 -11.72 -0.38 -15.60
N ALA A 263 -10.75 -0.01 -16.42
CA ALA A 263 -10.88 0.82 -17.63
C ALA A 263 -9.92 0.33 -18.74
N PRO A 264 -10.02 -0.93 -19.19
CA PRO A 264 -9.08 -1.53 -20.14
C PRO A 264 -8.98 -0.76 -21.46
N GLU A 265 -10.08 -0.19 -21.97
CA GLU A 265 -10.02 0.58 -23.22
C GLU A 265 -9.23 1.88 -23.04
N ALA A 266 -9.41 2.55 -21.89
CA ALA A 266 -8.67 3.76 -21.55
C ALA A 266 -7.20 3.48 -21.21
N ALA A 267 -6.88 2.33 -20.61
CA ALA A 267 -5.54 1.95 -20.21
C ALA A 267 -4.68 1.42 -21.36
N ALA A 268 -5.27 0.73 -22.34
CA ALA A 268 -4.54 0.05 -23.41
C ALA A 268 -3.53 0.94 -24.18
N PRO A 269 -3.82 2.20 -24.53
CA PRO A 269 -2.86 3.06 -25.23
C PRO A 269 -1.60 3.37 -24.41
N TYR A 270 -1.64 3.22 -23.09
CA TYR A 270 -0.55 3.56 -22.17
C TYR A 270 0.28 2.36 -21.73
N LEU A 271 0.06 1.17 -22.31
CA LEU A 271 0.94 0.02 -22.07
C LEU A 271 2.39 0.30 -22.50
N PRO A 272 2.69 0.94 -23.66
CA PRO A 272 4.07 1.32 -24.00
C PRO A 272 4.70 2.28 -22.99
N TRP A 273 3.90 3.16 -22.37
CA TRP A 273 4.37 4.01 -21.28
C TRP A 273 4.75 3.16 -20.06
N ALA A 274 3.84 2.31 -19.57
CA ALA A 274 4.11 1.42 -18.43
C ALA A 274 5.28 0.43 -18.66
N MET A 275 5.55 0.05 -19.92
CA MET A 275 6.63 -0.86 -20.28
C MET A 275 7.98 -0.16 -20.48
N GLU A 276 7.99 1.00 -21.15
CA GLU A 276 9.20 1.57 -21.73
C GLU A 276 9.35 3.07 -21.48
N GLY A 277 8.39 3.73 -20.82
CA GLY A 277 8.34 5.19 -20.73
C GLY A 277 8.16 5.87 -22.09
N ALA A 278 7.62 5.15 -23.07
CA ALA A 278 7.44 5.62 -24.44
C ALA A 278 6.03 6.21 -24.67
N GLY A 279 5.94 7.23 -25.51
CA GLY A 279 4.69 7.89 -25.86
C GLY A 279 4.32 9.04 -24.92
N GLU A 280 3.02 9.35 -24.85
CA GLU A 280 2.50 10.37 -23.96
C GLU A 280 2.40 9.84 -22.52
N PRO A 281 2.64 10.70 -21.50
CA PRO A 281 2.46 10.30 -20.12
C PRO A 281 1.06 9.76 -19.83
N MET A 282 0.99 8.70 -19.01
CA MET A 282 -0.29 8.13 -18.59
C MET A 282 -1.12 9.17 -17.82
N PRO A 283 -2.41 9.35 -18.15
CA PRO A 283 -3.26 10.38 -17.57
C PRO A 283 -3.41 10.17 -16.07
N LEU A 284 -3.50 11.25 -15.31
CA LEU A 284 -3.58 11.21 -13.85
C LEU A 284 -4.75 10.34 -13.37
N TRP A 285 -5.88 10.37 -14.07
CA TRP A 285 -7.08 9.59 -13.80
C TRP A 285 -7.74 9.07 -15.08
N VAL A 286 -8.54 8.02 -14.95
CA VAL A 286 -9.39 7.46 -16.01
C VAL A 286 -10.79 7.18 -15.48
N LYS A 287 -11.78 7.16 -16.37
CA LYS A 287 -13.15 6.80 -16.01
C LYS A 287 -13.27 5.27 -16.02
N PRO A 288 -13.68 4.62 -14.91
CA PRO A 288 -13.88 3.18 -14.89
C PRO A 288 -15.09 2.80 -15.76
N GLU A 289 -15.00 1.62 -16.36
CA GLU A 289 -16.05 0.95 -17.13
C GLU A 289 -16.78 -0.11 -16.30
N LYS A 290 -16.19 -0.50 -15.17
CA LYS A 290 -16.69 -1.52 -14.24
C LYS A 290 -16.97 -0.91 -12.87
N GLU A 291 -17.81 -1.58 -12.09
CA GLU A 291 -18.06 -1.23 -10.69
C GLU A 291 -16.76 -1.34 -9.88
N VAL A 292 -16.55 -0.36 -9.00
CA VAL A 292 -15.44 -0.32 -8.06
C VAL A 292 -16.04 -0.08 -6.67
N ASP A 293 -16.25 -1.15 -5.94
CA ASP A 293 -16.66 -1.14 -4.54
C ASP A 293 -15.45 -1.41 -3.62
N VAL A 294 -15.67 -1.47 -2.31
CA VAL A 294 -14.62 -1.80 -1.34
C VAL A 294 -13.97 -3.15 -1.67
N ARG A 295 -14.75 -4.14 -2.09
CA ARG A 295 -14.26 -5.49 -2.40
C ARG A 295 -13.31 -5.47 -3.59
N ALA A 296 -13.65 -4.71 -4.62
CA ALA A 296 -12.85 -4.49 -5.80
C ALA A 296 -11.54 -3.76 -5.47
N MET A 297 -11.58 -2.74 -4.61
CA MET A 297 -10.37 -2.04 -4.15
C MET A 297 -9.45 -2.97 -3.35
N GLN A 298 -10.00 -3.77 -2.43
CA GLN A 298 -9.24 -4.80 -1.70
C GLN A 298 -8.57 -5.77 -2.66
N TRP A 299 -9.26 -6.19 -3.73
CA TRP A 299 -8.72 -7.10 -4.73
C TRP A 299 -7.64 -6.45 -5.59
N ALA A 300 -7.81 -5.18 -5.96
CA ALA A 300 -6.81 -4.41 -6.70
C ALA A 300 -5.49 -4.27 -5.92
N MET A 301 -5.56 -4.18 -4.59
CA MET A 301 -4.37 -4.18 -3.72
C MET A 301 -3.62 -5.53 -3.71
N ARG A 302 -4.21 -6.60 -4.27
CA ARG A 302 -3.61 -7.96 -4.35
C ARG A 302 -2.89 -8.21 -5.67
N ASP A 303 -2.81 -7.21 -6.54
CA ASP A 303 -2.35 -7.37 -7.92
C ASP A 303 -0.85 -7.64 -8.02
N HIS A 304 -0.51 -8.63 -8.85
CA HIS A 304 0.84 -8.95 -9.33
C HIS A 304 0.89 -8.98 -10.86
N PHE A 305 0.08 -8.10 -11.49
CA PHE A 305 -0.06 -7.97 -12.93
C PHE A 305 -0.65 -9.18 -13.66
N GLU A 306 -1.43 -10.02 -12.96
CA GLU A 306 -1.99 -11.25 -13.53
C GLU A 306 -2.75 -11.00 -14.84
N GLY A 307 -2.46 -11.80 -15.87
CA GLY A 307 -3.10 -11.68 -17.18
C GLY A 307 -2.58 -10.54 -18.07
N THR A 308 -1.49 -9.87 -17.68
CA THR A 308 -0.83 -8.82 -18.48
C THR A 308 0.57 -9.26 -18.95
N PRO A 309 1.25 -8.49 -19.83
CA PRO A 309 2.65 -8.76 -20.18
C PRO A 309 3.64 -8.69 -19.00
N MET A 310 3.22 -8.17 -17.84
CA MET A 310 4.01 -8.06 -16.60
C MET A 310 3.72 -9.19 -15.60
N ASP A 311 2.89 -10.16 -15.96
CA ASP A 311 2.43 -11.23 -15.06
C ASP A 311 3.60 -12.01 -14.45
N MET A 312 3.76 -11.87 -13.14
CA MET A 312 4.86 -12.45 -12.38
C MET A 312 4.73 -13.96 -12.15
N THR A 313 3.67 -14.62 -12.64
CA THR A 313 3.50 -16.07 -12.55
C THR A 313 4.01 -16.84 -13.76
N GLN A 314 4.39 -16.12 -14.84
CA GLN A 314 4.61 -16.73 -16.16
C GLN A 314 6.07 -17.13 -16.45
N ASP A 315 7.05 -16.62 -15.70
CA ASP A 315 8.48 -16.91 -15.92
C ASP A 315 9.07 -17.96 -14.95
N ILE A 316 10.36 -18.31 -15.13
CA ILE A 316 11.05 -19.33 -14.32
C ILE A 316 11.24 -18.93 -12.85
N GLY A 317 11.28 -17.64 -12.55
CA GLY A 317 11.34 -17.08 -11.19
C GLY A 317 10.08 -17.37 -10.38
N ALA A 318 8.94 -17.67 -11.03
CA ALA A 318 7.74 -18.17 -10.36
C ALA A 318 7.87 -19.63 -9.90
N GLY A 319 8.97 -20.30 -10.25
CA GLY A 319 9.26 -21.67 -9.83
C GLY A 319 8.19 -22.69 -10.28
N PRO A 320 8.13 -23.85 -9.60
CA PRO A 320 7.16 -24.91 -9.91
C PRO A 320 5.76 -24.67 -9.36
N PHE A 321 5.56 -23.62 -8.54
CA PHE A 321 4.32 -23.35 -7.82
C PHE A 321 3.73 -21.98 -8.15
N ASP A 322 4.12 -21.40 -9.29
CA ASP A 322 3.57 -20.16 -9.85
C ASP A 322 3.55 -19.00 -8.83
N VAL A 323 4.64 -18.87 -8.07
CA VAL A 323 4.77 -17.85 -7.02
C VAL A 323 4.91 -16.46 -7.66
N PRO A 324 4.03 -15.48 -7.36
CA PRO A 324 4.07 -14.15 -7.99
C PRO A 324 5.08 -13.19 -7.33
N TYR A 325 6.04 -13.72 -6.56
CA TYR A 325 7.00 -12.92 -5.80
C TYR A 325 8.42 -13.07 -6.34
N ARG A 326 9.22 -12.03 -6.18
CA ARG A 326 10.66 -12.03 -6.48
C ARG A 326 11.43 -11.56 -5.26
N TRP A 327 12.31 -12.42 -4.76
CA TRP A 327 13.14 -12.11 -3.61
C TRP A 327 14.17 -11.07 -3.99
N ARG A 328 14.37 -10.08 -3.12
CA ARG A 328 15.32 -8.99 -3.33
C ARG A 328 16.75 -9.54 -3.49
N PRO A 329 17.62 -8.90 -4.29
CA PRO A 329 17.45 -7.60 -4.93
C PRO A 329 16.52 -7.60 -6.15
N MET A 330 15.90 -6.46 -6.42
CA MET A 330 14.99 -6.29 -7.58
C MET A 330 15.73 -6.25 -8.92
N ASN A 331 17.03 -5.93 -8.91
CA ASN A 331 17.87 -5.84 -10.09
C ASN A 331 19.03 -6.83 -9.99
N TRP A 332 19.46 -7.38 -11.12
CA TRP A 332 20.65 -8.24 -11.20
C TRP A 332 21.43 -7.98 -12.48
N GLU A 333 22.62 -8.58 -12.60
CA GLU A 333 23.50 -8.44 -13.77
C GLU A 333 23.92 -9.81 -14.29
N VAL A 334 23.89 -9.99 -15.61
CA VAL A 334 24.46 -11.15 -16.32
C VAL A 334 25.27 -10.63 -17.50
N ASP A 335 26.52 -11.05 -17.61
CA ASP A 335 27.43 -10.64 -18.69
C ASP A 335 27.53 -9.11 -18.89
N SER A 336 27.63 -8.37 -17.77
CA SER A 336 27.64 -6.89 -17.74
C SER A 336 26.34 -6.21 -18.21
N VAL A 337 25.24 -6.94 -18.38
CA VAL A 337 23.92 -6.40 -18.72
C VAL A 337 23.03 -6.43 -17.48
N LYS A 338 22.39 -5.30 -17.17
CA LYS A 338 21.46 -5.17 -16.04
C LYS A 338 20.06 -5.62 -16.42
N TYR A 339 19.40 -6.30 -15.50
CA TYR A 339 18.04 -6.79 -15.59
C TYR A 339 17.27 -6.46 -14.31
N PHE A 340 15.95 -6.60 -14.36
CA PHE A 340 15.06 -6.25 -13.26
C PHE A 340 13.88 -7.23 -13.14
N HIS A 341 13.30 -7.29 -11.95
CA HIS A 341 12.02 -7.93 -11.68
C HIS A 341 10.92 -6.87 -11.60
N GLU A 342 9.71 -7.23 -12.01
CA GLU A 342 8.55 -6.35 -11.86
C GLU A 342 8.31 -5.99 -10.40
N ARG A 343 7.77 -4.78 -10.20
CA ARG A 343 7.32 -4.30 -8.89
C ARG A 343 5.80 -4.29 -8.84
N ALA A 344 5.22 -5.35 -8.30
CA ALA A 344 3.79 -5.50 -8.08
C ALA A 344 3.23 -4.57 -6.99
N ILE A 345 1.90 -4.40 -6.97
CA ILE A 345 1.18 -3.70 -5.90
C ILE A 345 1.33 -4.47 -4.60
N ALA A 346 1.00 -5.76 -4.61
CA ALA A 346 1.19 -6.64 -3.47
C ALA A 346 2.64 -7.13 -3.37
N THR A 347 3.14 -7.27 -2.14
CA THR A 347 4.51 -7.70 -1.88
C THR A 347 4.67 -8.31 -0.49
N GLN A 348 5.70 -9.14 -0.36
CA GLN A 348 6.12 -9.80 0.87
C GLN A 348 6.60 -8.87 2.00
N GLN A 349 6.76 -7.56 1.74
CA GLN A 349 7.33 -6.60 2.69
C GLN A 349 6.32 -5.53 3.13
N THR A 350 5.02 -5.80 2.98
CA THR A 350 3.97 -4.91 3.46
C THR A 350 3.88 -5.03 4.98
N GLY A 351 4.03 -3.92 5.70
CA GLY A 351 3.73 -3.88 7.14
C GLY A 351 2.23 -3.98 7.37
N PHE A 352 1.48 -3.10 6.70
CA PHE A 352 0.03 -3.11 6.66
C PHE A 352 -0.50 -2.56 5.34
N SER A 353 -1.76 -2.87 5.03
CA SER A 353 -2.48 -2.29 3.92
C SER A 353 -3.91 -1.96 4.32
N PHE A 354 -4.53 -0.99 3.64
CA PHE A 354 -5.92 -0.66 3.89
C PHE A 354 -6.68 -0.17 2.65
N VAL A 355 -8.00 -0.24 2.77
CA VAL A 355 -8.95 0.57 1.98
C VAL A 355 -9.69 1.48 2.96
N ALA A 356 -9.53 2.79 2.85
CA ALA A 356 -10.34 3.75 3.58
C ALA A 356 -11.58 4.09 2.75
N GLN A 357 -12.76 3.93 3.33
CA GLN A 357 -14.05 4.26 2.73
C GLN A 357 -14.67 5.43 3.48
N CYS A 358 -14.76 6.59 2.82
CA CYS A 358 -15.37 7.80 3.36
C CYS A 358 -16.78 7.97 2.77
N ASN A 359 -17.79 8.22 3.60
CA ASN A 359 -19.19 8.33 3.17
C ASN A 359 -19.97 9.24 4.13
N ASP A 360 -20.78 10.17 3.60
CA ASP A 360 -21.60 11.10 4.37
C ASP A 360 -23.06 10.66 4.46
N GLN A 361 -23.45 9.62 3.71
CA GLN A 361 -24.79 9.02 3.69
C GLN A 361 -24.95 7.87 4.69
N VAL A 362 -23.95 7.64 5.54
CA VAL A 362 -23.94 6.60 6.58
C VAL A 362 -24.08 7.22 7.97
N PRO A 363 -24.36 6.42 9.02
CA PRO A 363 -24.43 6.93 10.39
C PRO A 363 -23.14 7.65 10.80
N GLU A 364 -23.25 8.64 11.68
CA GLU A 364 -22.13 9.51 12.07
C GLU A 364 -20.87 8.73 12.51
N GLY A 365 -21.05 7.62 13.24
CA GLY A 365 -19.93 6.79 13.69
C GLY A 365 -19.20 6.02 12.58
N MET A 366 -19.73 6.03 11.36
CA MET A 366 -19.22 5.26 10.22
C MET A 366 -18.71 6.16 9.07
N LYS A 367 -18.63 7.49 9.27
CA LYS A 367 -18.24 8.47 8.24
C LYS A 367 -16.93 8.12 7.53
N ALA A 368 -16.00 7.49 8.23
CA ALA A 368 -14.94 6.72 7.61
C ALA A 368 -14.88 5.31 8.19
N THR A 369 -14.67 4.33 7.31
CA THR A 369 -14.36 2.95 7.66
C THR A 369 -13.01 2.58 7.05
N LEU A 370 -12.04 2.26 7.90
CA LEU A 370 -10.73 1.76 7.50
C LEU A 370 -10.78 0.23 7.47
N TRP A 371 -10.87 -0.34 6.28
CA TRP A 371 -10.75 -1.78 6.05
C TRP A 371 -9.27 -2.14 6.11
N PHE A 372 -8.81 -2.63 7.26
CA PHE A 372 -7.39 -2.75 7.60
C PHE A 372 -6.91 -4.20 7.59
N GLY A 373 -5.73 -4.44 7.01
CA GLY A 373 -5.03 -5.72 7.01
C GLY A 373 -3.56 -5.54 7.35
N CYS A 374 -2.98 -6.51 8.07
CA CYS A 374 -1.54 -6.54 8.38
C CYS A 374 -0.82 -7.55 7.48
N ASP A 375 0.48 -7.35 7.25
CA ASP A 375 1.33 -8.15 6.36
C ASP A 375 0.90 -8.05 4.88
N ASP A 376 1.30 -9.01 4.04
CA ASP A 376 1.14 -8.98 2.59
C ASP A 376 -0.33 -8.81 2.16
N ALA A 377 -0.61 -7.74 1.43
CA ALA A 377 -1.93 -7.40 0.92
C ALA A 377 -2.60 -8.55 0.15
N ASN A 378 -1.81 -9.39 -0.52
CA ASN A 378 -2.28 -10.58 -1.23
C ASN A 378 -3.00 -11.55 -0.28
N THR A 379 -2.41 -11.86 0.87
CA THR A 379 -2.87 -12.96 1.74
C THR A 379 -3.57 -12.49 3.02
N THR A 380 -3.48 -11.21 3.36
CA THR A 380 -4.15 -10.61 4.52
C THR A 380 -5.67 -10.61 4.41
N VAL A 381 -6.36 -10.45 5.54
CA VAL A 381 -7.81 -10.17 5.58
C VAL A 381 -8.05 -8.74 6.03
N TYR A 382 -8.89 -8.03 5.28
CA TYR A 382 -9.31 -6.68 5.62
C TYR A 382 -10.48 -6.70 6.62
N SER A 383 -10.26 -6.15 7.81
CA SER A 383 -11.28 -6.00 8.86
C SER A 383 -11.71 -4.53 9.01
N PRO A 384 -13.02 -4.23 9.18
CA PRO A 384 -13.49 -2.86 9.28
C PRO A 384 -13.18 -2.24 10.64
N VAL A 385 -12.57 -1.05 10.61
CA VAL A 385 -12.31 -0.20 11.76
C VAL A 385 -13.02 1.14 11.54
N TYR A 386 -13.89 1.52 12.46
CA TYR A 386 -14.76 2.69 12.30
C TYR A 386 -14.15 3.95 12.90
N SER A 387 -14.37 5.09 12.26
CA SER A 387 -13.79 6.39 12.65
C SER A 387 -14.12 6.83 14.08
N CYS A 388 -15.26 6.40 14.64
CA CYS A 388 -15.67 6.79 15.99
C CYS A 388 -15.04 5.97 17.11
N MET A 389 -14.30 4.90 16.79
CA MET A 389 -13.75 3.99 17.78
C MET A 389 -12.74 4.68 18.70
N THR A 390 -12.75 4.29 19.98
CA THR A 390 -11.84 4.82 21.00
C THR A 390 -10.79 3.82 21.48
N SER A 391 -10.79 2.61 20.92
CA SER A 391 -9.77 1.59 21.20
C SER A 391 -9.57 0.68 19.99
N VAL A 392 -8.31 0.36 19.73
CA VAL A 392 -7.86 -0.52 18.65
C VAL A 392 -8.12 -1.99 19.04
N PRO A 393 -8.53 -2.87 18.10
CA PRO A 393 -8.60 -4.32 18.34
C PRO A 393 -7.27 -4.88 18.84
N ARG A 394 -7.30 -5.88 19.74
CA ARG A 394 -6.08 -6.47 20.32
C ARG A 394 -5.14 -6.99 19.23
N SER A 395 -5.68 -7.56 18.16
CA SER A 395 -4.88 -8.07 17.04
C SER A 395 -4.08 -7.01 16.27
N PHE A 396 -4.46 -5.73 16.36
CA PHE A 396 -3.82 -4.59 15.68
C PHE A 396 -3.10 -3.63 16.64
N GLU A 397 -3.13 -3.91 17.95
CA GLU A 397 -2.65 -2.99 18.97
C GLU A 397 -1.13 -2.79 18.90
N VAL A 398 -0.70 -1.52 18.98
CA VAL A 398 0.72 -1.15 19.07
C VAL A 398 1.39 -1.88 20.25
N GLY A 399 2.52 -2.51 19.99
CA GLY A 399 3.26 -3.31 20.97
C GLY A 399 2.73 -4.73 21.17
N ASN A 400 1.72 -5.18 20.41
CA ASN A 400 1.37 -6.60 20.35
C ASN A 400 2.30 -7.37 19.40
N GLY A 401 3.50 -7.67 19.89
CA GLY A 401 4.59 -8.22 19.07
C GLY A 401 5.40 -7.14 18.37
N ASP A 402 6.45 -7.57 17.67
CA ASP A 402 7.31 -6.76 16.83
C ASP A 402 7.95 -7.68 15.77
N LEU A 403 8.77 -7.17 14.83
CA LEU A 403 9.41 -7.98 13.77
C LEU A 403 10.34 -9.11 14.27
N TYR A 404 10.75 -9.07 15.53
CA TYR A 404 11.64 -10.05 16.16
C TYR A 404 10.95 -10.90 17.23
N THR A 405 9.71 -10.56 17.61
CA THR A 405 8.96 -11.22 18.68
C THR A 405 7.57 -11.65 18.18
N ILE A 406 7.40 -12.96 17.97
CA ILE A 406 6.11 -13.54 17.56
C ILE A 406 5.09 -13.42 18.68
N SER A 407 4.00 -12.70 18.40
CA SER A 407 2.77 -12.77 19.19
C SER A 407 1.78 -13.75 18.57
N ARG A 408 1.06 -14.50 19.43
CA ARG A 408 0.09 -15.55 19.03
C ARG A 408 -1.35 -15.05 18.94
N ASP A 409 -1.56 -13.75 19.11
CA ASP A 409 -2.85 -13.07 18.92
C ASP A 409 -2.73 -11.81 18.05
N ALA A 410 -1.56 -11.54 17.47
CA ALA A 410 -1.35 -10.42 16.55
C ALA A 410 -1.68 -10.79 15.10
N ALA A 411 -2.41 -9.91 14.41
CA ALA A 411 -2.82 -10.11 13.03
C ALA A 411 -1.62 -10.20 12.08
N PHE A 412 -0.61 -9.34 12.26
CA PHE A 412 0.63 -9.39 11.46
C PHE A 412 1.22 -10.81 11.46
N TRP A 413 1.40 -11.41 12.63
CA TRP A 413 1.97 -12.74 12.74
C TRP A 413 1.05 -13.85 12.23
N ALA A 414 -0.27 -13.73 12.41
CA ALA A 414 -1.22 -14.68 11.85
C ALA A 414 -1.16 -14.73 10.32
N HIS A 415 -1.16 -13.56 9.67
CA HIS A 415 -1.06 -13.44 8.22
C HIS A 415 0.33 -13.83 7.72
N ASN A 416 1.39 -13.33 8.35
CA ASN A 416 2.78 -13.58 7.93
C ASN A 416 3.14 -15.07 7.97
N LEU A 417 2.73 -15.83 8.98
CA LEU A 417 3.00 -17.28 9.04
C LEU A 417 2.35 -18.02 7.87
N VAL A 418 1.11 -17.65 7.51
CA VAL A 418 0.40 -18.20 6.35
C VAL A 418 1.10 -17.79 5.04
N ALA A 419 1.41 -16.50 4.87
CA ALA A 419 2.07 -15.96 3.69
C ALA A 419 3.44 -16.62 3.48
N ASN A 420 4.25 -16.70 4.53
CA ASN A 420 5.60 -17.28 4.50
C ASN A 420 5.59 -18.76 4.07
N GLN A 421 4.61 -19.52 4.57
CA GLN A 421 4.40 -20.89 4.14
C GLN A 421 3.97 -20.96 2.66
N ALA A 422 3.03 -20.11 2.27
CA ALA A 422 2.46 -20.06 0.92
C ALA A 422 3.49 -19.67 -0.14
N TYR A 423 4.46 -18.79 0.16
CA TYR A 423 5.50 -18.38 -0.79
C TYR A 423 6.27 -19.57 -1.41
N ASN A 424 6.36 -20.70 -0.71
CA ASN A 424 7.08 -21.87 -1.18
C ASN A 424 6.20 -22.84 -1.99
N ARG A 425 4.87 -22.71 -1.93
CA ARG A 425 3.89 -23.63 -2.53
C ARG A 425 2.62 -22.90 -2.98
N TYR A 426 2.80 -21.72 -3.58
CA TYR A 426 1.75 -20.74 -3.76
C TYR A 426 0.51 -21.31 -4.47
N SER A 427 0.66 -21.88 -5.67
CA SER A 427 -0.46 -22.43 -6.43
C SER A 427 -1.21 -23.58 -5.73
N GLN A 428 -0.57 -24.27 -4.77
CA GLN A 428 -1.21 -25.30 -3.97
C GLN A 428 -1.97 -24.74 -2.75
N MET A 429 -1.44 -23.69 -2.12
CA MET A 429 -1.96 -23.15 -0.86
C MET A 429 -2.92 -21.97 -1.05
N ILE A 430 -2.74 -21.17 -2.11
CA ILE A 430 -3.57 -19.98 -2.36
C ILE A 430 -5.07 -20.29 -2.45
N PRO A 431 -5.57 -21.43 -2.97
CA PRO A 431 -7.01 -21.70 -2.97
C PRO A 431 -7.60 -21.83 -1.56
N ASP A 432 -6.88 -22.45 -0.62
CA ASP A 432 -7.31 -22.58 0.77
C ASP A 432 -7.27 -21.24 1.50
N ILE A 433 -6.23 -20.43 1.23
CA ILE A 433 -6.11 -19.06 1.75
C ILE A 433 -7.28 -18.21 1.24
N ARG A 434 -7.56 -18.24 -0.07
CA ARG A 434 -8.68 -17.52 -0.68
C ARG A 434 -10.02 -17.91 -0.09
N ARG A 435 -10.24 -19.19 0.19
CA ARG A 435 -11.47 -19.65 0.82
C ARG A 435 -11.67 -18.99 2.19
N VAL A 436 -10.68 -19.04 3.08
CA VAL A 436 -10.79 -18.42 4.41
C VAL A 436 -10.82 -16.90 4.33
N GLN A 437 -10.01 -16.30 3.46
CA GLN A 437 -9.98 -14.85 3.23
C GLN A 437 -11.36 -14.34 2.76
N ASN A 438 -11.95 -14.96 1.74
CA ASN A 438 -13.30 -14.62 1.28
C ASN A 438 -14.36 -14.84 2.37
N GLU A 439 -14.35 -15.98 3.06
CA GLU A 439 -15.31 -16.25 4.15
C GLU A 439 -15.28 -15.16 5.24
N ARG A 440 -14.09 -14.66 5.61
CA ARG A 440 -13.94 -13.63 6.63
C ARG A 440 -14.33 -12.24 6.13
N GLU A 441 -13.98 -11.91 4.91
CA GLU A 441 -14.29 -10.59 4.33
C GLU A 441 -15.78 -10.48 3.96
N ASP A 442 -16.42 -11.57 3.53
CA ASP A 442 -17.87 -11.65 3.35
C ASP A 442 -18.62 -11.47 4.68
N LEU A 443 -18.12 -12.09 5.75
CA LEU A 443 -18.65 -11.88 7.11
C LEU A 443 -18.47 -10.43 7.54
N ALA A 444 -17.32 -9.81 7.25
CA ALA A 444 -17.04 -8.44 7.60
C ALA A 444 -17.97 -7.47 6.86
N ALA A 445 -18.12 -7.63 5.53
CA ALA A 445 -19.03 -6.83 4.71
C ALA A 445 -20.50 -6.98 5.15
N LYS A 446 -20.94 -8.21 5.42
CA LYS A 446 -22.28 -8.48 5.94
C LYS A 446 -22.50 -7.81 7.30
N THR A 447 -21.53 -7.92 8.21
CA THR A 447 -21.63 -7.33 9.56
C THR A 447 -21.61 -5.82 9.47
N HIS A 448 -20.80 -5.23 8.59
CA HIS A 448 -20.78 -3.80 8.33
C HIS A 448 -22.16 -3.27 7.90
N ALA A 449 -22.80 -3.91 6.92
CA ALA A 449 -24.15 -3.55 6.48
C ALA A 449 -25.19 -3.70 7.61
N GLN A 450 -25.08 -4.75 8.42
CA GLN A 450 -25.96 -4.94 9.59
C GLN A 450 -25.75 -3.88 10.67
N MET A 451 -24.50 -3.49 10.92
CA MET A 451 -24.16 -2.45 11.89
C MET A 451 -24.68 -1.09 11.43
N MET A 452 -24.55 -0.77 10.15
CA MET A 452 -25.11 0.46 9.56
C MET A 452 -26.61 0.60 9.88
N GLU A 453 -27.39 -0.45 9.64
CA GLU A 453 -28.82 -0.44 9.96
C GLU A 453 -29.10 -0.42 11.47
N MET A 454 -28.27 -1.09 12.27
CA MET A 454 -28.43 -1.15 13.71
C MET A 454 -28.17 0.21 14.37
N VAL A 455 -27.22 0.99 13.87
CA VAL A 455 -26.73 2.21 14.53
C VAL A 455 -27.31 3.52 14.00
N LYS A 456 -27.99 3.50 12.83
CA LYS A 456 -28.46 4.72 12.15
C LYS A 456 -29.31 5.69 12.99
N ASP A 457 -30.15 5.17 13.88
CA ASP A 457 -31.06 5.97 14.71
C ASP A 457 -30.56 6.11 16.16
N LYS A 458 -29.32 5.69 16.45
CA LYS A 458 -28.74 5.66 17.79
C LYS A 458 -27.89 6.91 18.06
N PRO A 459 -27.80 7.38 19.32
CA PRO A 459 -26.85 8.42 19.70
C PRO A 459 -25.39 7.97 19.45
N LEU A 460 -24.50 8.90 19.11
CA LEU A 460 -23.11 8.61 18.74
C LEU A 460 -22.37 7.73 19.75
N ASP A 461 -22.59 7.92 21.06
CA ASP A 461 -21.95 7.09 22.09
C ASP A 461 -22.38 5.61 22.03
N GLU A 462 -23.65 5.34 21.66
CA GLU A 462 -24.14 3.99 21.46
C GLU A 462 -23.67 3.41 20.13
N GLN A 463 -23.61 4.22 19.06
CA GLN A 463 -22.97 3.82 17.80
C GLN A 463 -21.53 3.38 18.06
N ARG A 464 -20.76 4.21 18.77
CA ARG A 464 -19.36 3.95 19.14
C ARG A 464 -19.21 2.63 19.87
N ALA A 465 -20.01 2.37 20.90
CA ALA A 465 -19.91 1.13 21.67
C ALA A 465 -20.16 -0.11 20.80
N LEU A 466 -21.19 -0.09 19.95
CA LEU A 466 -21.54 -1.20 19.06
C LEU A 466 -20.51 -1.40 17.94
N LEU A 467 -20.04 -0.32 17.32
CA LEU A 467 -19.06 -0.34 16.24
C LEU A 467 -17.69 -0.78 16.75
N THR A 468 -17.24 -0.28 17.91
CA THR A 468 -16.01 -0.78 18.57
C THR A 468 -16.12 -2.27 18.85
N TRP A 469 -17.24 -2.74 19.42
CA TRP A 469 -17.43 -4.17 19.65
C TRP A 469 -17.37 -4.98 18.35
N ALA A 470 -18.01 -4.51 17.28
CA ALA A 470 -18.01 -5.18 15.99
C ALA A 470 -16.60 -5.29 15.39
N SER A 471 -15.83 -4.20 15.38
CA SER A 471 -14.45 -4.20 14.86
C SER A 471 -13.54 -5.13 15.65
N HIS A 472 -13.63 -5.14 16.99
CA HIS A 472 -12.85 -6.05 17.84
C HIS A 472 -13.15 -7.51 17.51
N ASN A 473 -14.44 -7.88 17.45
CA ASN A 473 -14.82 -9.28 17.17
C ASN A 473 -14.44 -9.72 15.75
N LEU A 474 -14.56 -8.84 14.74
CA LEU A 474 -14.21 -9.16 13.36
C LEU A 474 -12.69 -9.31 13.21
N ALA A 475 -11.91 -8.36 13.72
CA ALA A 475 -10.45 -8.38 13.59
C ALA A 475 -9.81 -9.54 14.37
N ASP A 476 -10.18 -9.71 15.65
CA ASP A 476 -9.63 -10.79 16.49
C ASP A 476 -10.11 -12.17 15.98
N GLY A 477 -11.36 -12.25 15.51
CA GLY A 477 -11.92 -13.47 14.93
C GLY A 477 -11.26 -13.87 13.60
N ALA A 478 -10.94 -12.90 12.73
CA ALA A 478 -10.16 -13.14 11.51
C ALA A 478 -8.74 -13.60 11.83
N THR A 479 -8.09 -12.96 12.81
CA THR A 479 -6.75 -13.32 13.28
C THR A 479 -6.69 -14.77 13.79
N GLN A 480 -7.64 -15.18 14.63
CA GLN A 480 -7.74 -16.56 15.11
C GLN A 480 -7.96 -17.56 13.96
N ALA A 481 -8.78 -17.19 12.97
CA ALA A 481 -9.02 -18.03 11.80
C ALA A 481 -7.75 -18.25 10.97
N PHE A 482 -6.88 -17.25 10.88
CA PHE A 482 -5.60 -17.36 10.17
C PHE A 482 -4.57 -18.20 10.92
N PHE A 483 -4.51 -18.13 12.25
CA PHE A 483 -3.72 -19.10 13.02
C PHE A 483 -4.22 -20.55 12.81
N ALA A 484 -5.55 -20.76 12.81
CA ALA A 484 -6.12 -22.07 12.50
C ALA A 484 -5.82 -22.52 11.05
N LEU A 485 -5.81 -21.57 10.10
CA LEU A 485 -5.43 -21.83 8.72
C LEU A 485 -3.96 -22.23 8.62
N ASN A 486 -3.05 -21.57 9.33
CA ASN A 486 -1.64 -21.95 9.40
C ASN A 486 -1.48 -23.42 9.85
N ASP A 487 -2.19 -23.82 10.90
CA ASP A 487 -2.15 -25.20 11.41
C ASP A 487 -2.70 -26.18 10.36
N PHE A 488 -3.81 -25.81 9.72
CA PHE A 488 -4.43 -26.59 8.66
C PHE A 488 -3.50 -26.79 7.45
N LEU A 489 -2.90 -25.71 6.93
CA LEU A 489 -2.00 -25.76 5.78
C LEU A 489 -0.74 -26.57 6.10
N THR A 490 -0.19 -26.40 7.31
CA THR A 490 0.93 -27.19 7.81
C THR A 490 0.62 -28.69 7.78
N VAL A 491 -0.57 -29.09 8.23
CA VAL A 491 -0.98 -30.50 8.21
C VAL A 491 -1.26 -30.97 6.79
N LYS A 492 -1.95 -30.17 5.97
CA LYS A 492 -2.37 -30.54 4.60
C LYS A 492 -1.17 -30.77 3.69
N PHE A 493 -0.12 -29.94 3.82
CA PHE A 493 1.04 -29.94 2.92
C PHE A 493 2.32 -30.52 3.54
N LEU A 494 2.20 -31.22 4.67
CA LEU A 494 3.30 -31.85 5.41
C LEU A 494 4.20 -32.72 4.51
N ASP A 495 5.51 -32.54 4.63
CA ASP A 495 6.56 -33.28 3.92
C ASP A 495 6.44 -33.25 2.39
N GLY A 496 5.78 -32.21 1.88
CA GLY A 496 5.59 -32.02 0.47
C GLY A 496 4.38 -32.74 -0.13
N ASN A 497 3.58 -33.42 0.70
CA ASN A 497 2.37 -34.12 0.31
C ASN A 497 1.18 -33.17 0.10
N ILE A 498 0.06 -33.72 -0.35
CA ILE A 498 -1.26 -33.08 -0.31
C ILE A 498 -2.23 -34.07 0.33
N LYS A 499 -2.65 -33.80 1.57
CA LYS A 499 -3.59 -34.69 2.29
C LYS A 499 -4.99 -34.54 1.73
N LYS A 500 -5.65 -35.68 1.51
CA LYS A 500 -7.03 -35.74 1.04
C LYS A 500 -8.01 -35.26 2.09
N GLN A 501 -9.12 -34.72 1.62
CA GLN A 501 -10.17 -34.16 2.45
C GLN A 501 -11.53 -34.71 2.04
N ASN A 502 -12.41 -34.86 3.03
CA ASN A 502 -13.83 -35.11 2.83
C ASN A 502 -14.52 -33.84 2.31
N PRO A 503 -15.75 -33.94 1.78
CA PRO A 503 -16.53 -32.77 1.33
C PRO A 503 -16.76 -31.70 2.40
N ASP A 504 -16.73 -32.06 3.69
CA ASP A 504 -16.86 -31.13 4.82
C ASP A 504 -15.55 -30.42 5.20
N GLY A 505 -14.45 -30.71 4.48
CA GLY A 505 -13.13 -30.13 4.72
C GLY A 505 -12.29 -30.89 5.76
N SER A 506 -12.83 -31.89 6.46
CA SER A 506 -12.04 -32.72 7.37
C SER A 506 -11.04 -33.60 6.61
N PHE A 507 -9.88 -33.92 7.22
CA PHE A 507 -8.92 -34.83 6.60
C PHE A 507 -9.49 -36.24 6.50
N GLU A 508 -9.40 -36.83 5.32
CA GLU A 508 -9.91 -38.17 5.04
C GLU A 508 -9.15 -39.23 5.87
N ARG A 509 -9.89 -40.19 6.40
CA ARG A 509 -9.36 -41.31 7.21
C ARG A 509 -9.96 -42.63 6.76
N SER A 510 -9.20 -43.70 6.95
CA SER A 510 -9.70 -45.06 6.75
C SER A 510 -10.80 -45.40 7.75
N GLU A 511 -11.50 -46.51 7.51
CA GLU A 511 -12.48 -47.08 8.45
C GLU A 511 -11.88 -47.38 9.84
N THR A 512 -10.56 -47.60 9.91
CA THR A 512 -9.81 -47.81 11.15
C THR A 512 -9.19 -46.53 11.74
N ASN A 513 -9.62 -45.36 11.25
CA ASN A 513 -9.20 -44.03 11.70
C ASN A 513 -7.71 -43.69 11.40
N LEU A 514 -7.06 -44.39 10.47
CA LEU A 514 -5.71 -44.08 10.01
C LEU A 514 -5.73 -43.03 8.89
N PRO A 515 -4.69 -42.19 8.73
CA PRO A 515 -4.58 -41.29 7.58
C PRO A 515 -4.58 -42.08 6.26
N VAL A 516 -5.36 -41.61 5.27
CA VAL A 516 -5.31 -42.18 3.91
C VAL A 516 -4.04 -41.76 3.18
N GLN A 517 -3.69 -42.50 2.12
CA GLN A 517 -2.54 -42.19 1.27
C GLN A 517 -2.72 -40.78 0.65
N PRO A 518 -1.77 -39.85 0.86
CA PRO A 518 -1.86 -38.52 0.29
C PRO A 518 -1.56 -38.53 -1.21
N GLU A 519 -1.81 -37.39 -1.84
CA GLU A 519 -1.38 -37.12 -3.20
C GLU A 519 0.04 -36.55 -3.22
N PHE A 520 0.83 -36.98 -4.19
CA PHE A 520 2.18 -36.48 -4.43
C PHE A 520 2.12 -35.42 -5.55
N GLY A 521 1.88 -34.18 -5.18
CA GLY A 521 1.58 -33.10 -6.14
C GLY A 521 2.65 -32.81 -7.18
N GLY A 522 3.91 -33.20 -6.93
CA GLY A 522 5.01 -33.01 -7.89
C GLY A 522 5.26 -31.54 -8.23
N TYR A 523 5.72 -31.30 -9.46
CA TYR A 523 5.99 -29.97 -10.02
C TYR A 523 5.21 -29.76 -11.33
N ASN A 524 5.04 -28.51 -11.75
CA ASN A 524 4.40 -28.21 -13.03
C ASN A 524 5.30 -28.59 -14.23
N GLU A 525 4.69 -28.69 -15.42
CA GLU A 525 5.37 -29.11 -16.64
C GLU A 525 6.50 -28.15 -17.05
N ARG A 526 6.30 -26.83 -16.88
CA ARG A 526 7.33 -25.81 -17.15
C ARG A 526 8.63 -26.11 -16.40
N TYR A 527 8.51 -26.45 -15.11
CA TYR A 527 9.64 -26.79 -14.26
C TYR A 527 10.30 -28.11 -14.64
N PHE A 528 9.53 -29.16 -14.97
CA PHE A 528 10.13 -30.40 -15.48
C PHE A 528 10.85 -30.20 -16.81
N ARG A 529 10.33 -29.34 -17.70
CA ARG A 529 11.00 -28.99 -18.95
C ARG A 529 12.31 -28.25 -18.72
N SER A 530 12.39 -27.33 -17.74
CA SER A 530 13.66 -26.65 -17.44
C SER A 530 14.73 -27.64 -16.95
N ILE A 531 14.35 -28.62 -16.12
CA ILE A 531 15.25 -29.69 -15.69
C ILE A 531 15.79 -30.48 -16.90
N VAL A 532 14.92 -30.88 -17.82
CA VAL A 532 15.33 -31.62 -19.03
C VAL A 532 16.23 -30.76 -19.92
N ASN A 533 15.90 -29.48 -20.11
CA ASN A 533 16.68 -28.58 -20.95
C ASN A 533 18.09 -28.33 -20.39
N GLU A 534 18.22 -28.23 -19.06
CA GLU A 534 19.52 -28.02 -18.41
C GLU A 534 20.36 -29.31 -18.34
N THR A 535 19.71 -30.45 -18.11
CA THR A 535 20.42 -31.70 -17.78
C THR A 535 20.49 -32.74 -18.91
N GLY A 536 19.77 -32.52 -20.00
CA GLY A 536 19.68 -33.43 -21.14
C GLY A 536 19.19 -34.82 -20.71
N ASP A 537 19.91 -35.88 -21.15
CA ASP A 537 19.53 -37.27 -20.89
C ASP A 537 19.89 -37.76 -19.47
N LYS A 538 20.44 -36.92 -18.57
CA LYS A 538 20.91 -37.33 -17.23
C LYS A 538 19.84 -38.06 -16.42
N PHE A 539 18.59 -37.57 -16.47
CA PHE A 539 17.46 -38.11 -15.71
C PHE A 539 16.52 -38.98 -16.56
N LYS A 540 16.91 -39.33 -17.78
CA LYS A 540 16.14 -40.21 -18.65
C LYS A 540 16.20 -41.64 -18.12
N GLU A 541 15.05 -42.23 -17.88
CA GLU A 541 14.97 -43.63 -17.44
C GLU A 541 15.60 -44.56 -18.51
N LYS A 542 16.41 -45.52 -18.04
CA LYS A 542 17.08 -46.50 -18.90
C LYS A 542 16.45 -47.85 -18.67
N THR A 543 16.10 -48.55 -19.76
CA THR A 543 15.75 -49.96 -19.69
C THR A 543 16.97 -50.76 -19.23
N LEU A 544 16.91 -51.32 -18.02
CA LEU A 544 17.91 -52.25 -17.52
C LEU A 544 17.72 -53.62 -18.19
N LYS A 545 18.81 -54.23 -18.65
CA LYS A 545 18.81 -55.56 -19.29
C LYS A 545 19.10 -56.66 -18.29
#